data_AF-A0A7G3AL65-F1
#
_entry.id   AF-A0A7G3AL65-F1
#
_cell.length_a   1.000
_cell.length_b   1.000
_cell.length_c   1.000
_cell.angle_alpha   90.00
_cell.angle_beta   90.00
_cell.angle_gamma   90.00
#
_symmetry.space_group_name_H-M   'P 1'
#
loop_
_entity.id
_entity.type
_entity.pdbx_description
1 polymer ?
#
loop_
_entity_poly.entity_id
_entity_poly.type
_entity_poly.pdbx_seq_one_letter_code
_entity_poly.pdbx_strand_id
1 'polypeptide(L)'
;LYSVHEYLYIFWYLYEFLFGWIVSSLTRAESFLLDQDCIVDQSKQASNSKSRKAKSKKKKAKPYFREILYNQALQNVCGGFYKGLTGFVKDGRIQQPAAIFDNEKIRFDHRFAPFACLKTPPMVPYFEFRLMRSHLLKLSSAELYLAAAKHFHQGRTILESIPNPDAEMLEILHVTKVNYVVMNLLANGHKKDSKVQPEFDFSHHRYFPVIKQL
;
A
#
# COMPACT_ATOMS: atom_id res chain seq x y z
N LEU A 1 10.12 11.13 -12.28
CA LEU A 1 11.17 10.10 -12.00
C LEU A 1 10.87 8.78 -12.74
N TYR A 2 9.63 8.30 -12.74
CA TYR A 2 9.21 7.08 -13.46
C TYR A 2 8.26 7.40 -14.61
N SER A 3 8.31 6.59 -15.66
CA SER A 3 7.31 6.59 -16.73
C SER A 3 6.07 5.81 -16.30
N VAL A 4 4.90 6.09 -16.90
CA VAL A 4 3.62 5.49 -16.48
C VAL A 4 3.62 3.95 -16.53
N HIS A 5 4.26 3.35 -17.54
CA HIS A 5 4.37 1.88 -17.64
C HIS A 5 5.21 1.26 -16.51
N GLU A 6 6.06 2.04 -15.85
CA GLU A 6 6.89 1.61 -14.72
C GLU A 6 6.11 1.62 -13.40
N TYR A 7 5.03 2.42 -13.29
CA TYR A 7 4.26 2.54 -12.05
C TYR A 7 3.76 1.18 -11.55
N LEU A 8 3.47 0.24 -12.46
CA LEU A 8 2.93 -1.06 -12.11
C LEU A 8 3.85 -1.84 -11.15
N TYR A 9 5.13 -2.00 -11.48
CA TYR A 9 6.06 -2.72 -10.61
C TYR A 9 6.51 -1.90 -9.39
N ILE A 10 6.45 -0.57 -9.47
CA ILE A 10 6.71 0.30 -8.30
C ILE A 10 5.61 0.10 -7.24
N PHE A 11 4.33 0.26 -7.62
CA PHE A 11 3.23 0.08 -6.66
C PHE A 11 3.05 -1.37 -6.24
N TRP A 12 3.34 -2.34 -7.11
CA TRP A 12 3.42 -3.75 -6.73
C TRP A 12 4.45 -3.96 -5.60
N TYR A 13 5.68 -3.46 -5.76
CA TYR A 13 6.73 -3.64 -4.77
C TYR A 13 6.36 -2.99 -3.42
N LEU A 14 5.78 -1.80 -3.46
CA LEU A 14 5.30 -1.13 -2.25
C LEU A 14 4.19 -1.94 -1.55
N TYR A 15 3.24 -2.49 -2.31
CA TYR A 15 2.08 -3.22 -1.80
C TYR A 15 2.41 -4.62 -1.27
N GLU A 16 3.00 -5.47 -2.12
CA GLU A 16 3.23 -6.88 -1.81
C GLU A 16 4.40 -7.08 -0.86
N PHE A 17 5.35 -6.15 -0.86
CA PHE A 17 6.61 -6.33 -0.16
C PHE A 17 6.88 -5.28 0.92
N LEU A 18 7.11 -4.02 0.54
CA LEU A 18 7.67 -3.04 1.47
C LEU A 18 6.72 -2.75 2.64
N PHE A 19 5.48 -2.34 2.38
CA PHE A 19 4.54 -2.02 3.46
C PHE A 19 4.09 -3.27 4.22
N GLY A 20 3.98 -4.42 3.55
CA GLY A 20 3.72 -5.69 4.23
C GLY A 20 4.81 -6.04 5.24
N TRP A 21 6.07 -5.82 4.88
CA TRP A 21 7.21 -6.01 5.77
C TRP A 21 7.24 -5.00 6.93
N ILE A 22 6.97 -3.71 6.65
CA ILE A 22 6.92 -2.65 7.67
C ILE A 22 5.81 -2.94 8.69
N VAL A 23 4.58 -3.21 8.23
CA VAL A 23 3.43 -3.51 9.09
C VAL A 23 3.71 -4.75 9.95
N SER A 24 4.26 -5.81 9.35
CA SER A 24 4.61 -7.03 10.08
C SER A 24 5.71 -6.80 11.12
N SER A 25 6.68 -5.95 10.82
CA SER A 25 7.79 -5.65 11.74
C SER A 25 7.36 -4.77 12.89
N LEU A 26 6.59 -3.71 12.63
CA LEU A 26 6.01 -2.85 13.66
C LEU A 26 5.04 -3.62 14.57
N THR A 27 4.20 -4.48 13.99
CA THR A 27 3.26 -5.30 14.78
C THR A 27 4.00 -6.25 15.71
N ARG A 28 5.08 -6.89 15.24
CA ARG A 28 5.93 -7.74 16.09
C ARG A 28 6.61 -6.95 17.21
N ALA A 29 7.13 -5.76 16.91
CA ALA A 29 7.73 -4.88 17.91
C ALA A 29 6.72 -4.43 18.98
N GLU A 30 5.51 -4.06 18.55
CA GLU A 30 4.41 -3.70 19.45
C GLU A 30 4.01 -4.85 20.38
N SER A 31 3.85 -6.07 19.84
CA SER A 31 3.57 -7.27 20.64
C SER A 31 4.67 -7.54 21.67
N PHE A 32 5.94 -7.42 21.27
CA PHE A 32 7.08 -7.63 22.16
C PHE A 32 7.09 -6.65 23.34
N LEU A 33 6.79 -5.37 23.08
CA LEU A 33 6.68 -4.36 24.16
C LEU A 33 5.53 -4.67 25.12
N LEU A 34 4.37 -5.09 24.59
CA LEU A 34 3.21 -5.45 25.42
C LEU A 34 3.49 -6.67 26.30
N ASP A 35 4.21 -7.66 25.78
CA ASP A 35 4.62 -8.86 26.53
C ASP A 35 5.63 -8.50 27.64
N GLN A 36 6.63 -7.66 27.33
CA GLN A 36 7.59 -7.17 28.31
C GLN A 36 6.90 -6.40 29.44
N ASP A 37 5.96 -5.53 29.08
CA ASP A 37 5.12 -4.78 30.01
C ASP A 37 4.26 -5.70 30.91
N CYS A 38 3.77 -6.82 30.38
CA CYS A 38 3.05 -7.82 31.17
C CYS A 38 3.95 -8.53 32.19
N ILE A 39 5.17 -8.91 31.78
CA ILE A 39 6.16 -9.57 32.66
C ILE A 39 6.57 -8.65 33.81
N VAL A 40 6.83 -7.36 33.53
CA VAL A 40 7.19 -6.37 34.56
C VAL A 40 6.04 -6.13 35.54
N ASP A 41 4.79 -6.12 35.09
CA ASP A 41 3.65 -5.97 35.98
C ASP A 41 3.45 -7.19 36.88
N GLN A 42 3.67 -8.40 36.36
CA GLN A 42 3.59 -9.64 37.14
C GLN A 42 4.68 -9.71 38.22
N SER A 43 5.92 -9.32 37.89
CA SER A 43 7.02 -9.30 38.87
C SER A 43 6.80 -8.26 39.98
N LYS A 44 6.29 -7.07 39.64
CA LYS A 44 5.89 -6.04 40.62
C LYS A 44 4.75 -6.51 41.52
N GLN A 45 3.78 -7.23 40.97
CA GLN A 45 2.65 -7.77 41.73
C GLN A 45 3.03 -8.90 42.71
N ALA A 46 4.07 -9.68 42.40
CA ALA A 46 4.62 -10.70 43.30
C ALA A 46 5.39 -10.08 44.49
N SER A 47 6.03 -8.91 44.30
CA SER A 47 6.80 -8.23 45.35
C SER A 47 5.96 -7.41 46.36
N ASN A 48 4.77 -6.94 45.98
CA ASN A 48 3.94 -6.02 46.78
C ASN A 48 2.62 -6.65 47.27
N SER A 49 2.72 -7.75 48.03
CA SER A 49 1.57 -8.51 48.56
C SER A 49 0.76 -7.83 49.68
N LYS A 50 1.05 -6.57 50.07
CA LYS A 50 0.40 -5.91 51.22
C LYS A 50 -0.45 -4.66 50.97
N SER A 51 -0.77 -4.28 49.72
CA SER A 51 -1.66 -3.13 49.50
C SER A 51 -2.28 -3.14 48.10
N ARG A 52 -3.57 -3.49 47.97
CA ARG A 52 -4.32 -3.33 46.70
C ARG A 52 -5.66 -2.64 46.94
N LYS A 53 -5.65 -1.30 46.96
CA LYS A 53 -6.79 -0.51 46.49
C LYS A 53 -6.67 -0.33 44.98
N ALA A 54 -7.77 -0.60 44.29
CA ALA A 54 -7.94 -0.53 42.85
C ALA A 54 -7.39 0.77 42.24
N LYS A 55 -6.20 0.72 41.64
CA LYS A 55 -5.81 1.70 40.62
C LYS A 55 -6.30 1.16 39.29
N SER A 56 -7.22 1.91 38.66
CA SER A 56 -7.80 1.57 37.37
C SER A 56 -6.71 1.22 36.37
N LYS A 57 -6.94 0.16 35.58
CA LYS A 57 -6.10 -0.22 34.44
C LYS A 57 -6.12 0.94 33.44
N LYS A 58 -5.24 1.93 33.59
CA LYS A 58 -4.94 2.88 32.51
C LYS A 58 -4.52 2.02 31.31
N LYS A 59 -5.24 2.12 30.20
CA LYS A 59 -4.85 1.46 28.94
C LYS A 59 -3.39 1.83 28.67
N LYS A 60 -2.51 0.83 28.64
CA LYS A 60 -1.09 1.04 28.33
C LYS A 60 -0.99 1.66 26.94
N ALA A 61 -0.09 2.64 26.81
CA ALA A 61 0.12 3.33 25.54
C ALA A 61 0.64 2.32 24.51
N LYS A 62 0.10 2.38 23.29
CA LYS A 62 0.54 1.56 22.16
C LYS A 62 1.40 2.40 21.23
N PRO A 63 2.74 2.44 21.42
CA PRO A 63 3.60 3.44 20.80
C PRO A 63 3.60 3.37 19.27
N TYR A 64 3.45 2.18 18.67
CA TYR A 64 3.49 2.02 17.21
C TYR A 64 2.11 1.92 16.56
N PHE A 65 1.02 2.00 17.33
CA PHE A 65 -0.32 1.76 16.79
C PHE A 65 -0.69 2.71 15.64
N ARG A 66 -0.37 4.02 15.77
CA ARG A 66 -0.60 5.00 14.71
C ARG A 66 0.21 4.68 13.45
N GLU A 67 1.49 4.37 13.61
CA GLU A 67 2.39 4.00 12.51
C GLU A 67 1.94 2.72 11.79
N ILE A 68 1.48 1.71 12.54
CA ILE A 68 0.93 0.47 11.98
C ILE A 68 -0.28 0.79 11.11
N LEU A 69 -1.24 1.56 11.61
CA LEU A 69 -2.43 1.94 10.84
C LEU A 69 -2.06 2.75 9.60
N TYR A 70 -1.15 3.72 9.73
CA TYR A 70 -0.73 4.53 8.59
C TYR A 70 -0.08 3.68 7.50
N ASN A 71 0.88 2.83 7.86
CA ASN A 71 1.54 1.94 6.89
C ASN A 71 0.58 0.90 6.30
N GLN A 72 -0.42 0.43 7.06
CA GLN A 72 -1.47 -0.45 6.55
C GLN A 72 -2.40 0.28 5.56
N ALA A 73 -2.68 1.56 5.79
CA ALA A 73 -3.39 2.38 4.81
C ALA A 73 -2.58 2.56 3.53
N LEU A 74 -1.29 2.93 3.64
CA LEU A 74 -0.39 3.07 2.49
C LEU A 74 -0.28 1.77 1.68
N GLN A 75 -0.18 0.63 2.37
CA GLN A 75 -0.24 -0.68 1.72
C GLN A 75 -1.50 -0.80 0.85
N ASN A 76 -2.67 -0.50 1.41
CA ASN A 76 -3.92 -0.57 0.67
C ASN A 76 -3.99 0.44 -0.49
N VAL A 77 -3.49 1.66 -0.32
CA VAL A 77 -3.41 2.64 -1.41
C VAL A 77 -2.54 2.10 -2.56
N CYS A 78 -1.36 1.56 -2.27
CA CYS A 78 -0.51 0.92 -3.27
C CYS A 78 -1.18 -0.30 -3.90
N GLY A 79 -1.93 -1.08 -3.12
CA GLY A 79 -2.71 -2.21 -3.61
C GLY A 79 -3.80 -1.80 -4.60
N GLY A 80 -4.41 -0.62 -4.38
CA GLY A 80 -5.35 0.02 -5.30
C GLY A 80 -4.68 0.40 -6.61
N PHE A 81 -3.55 1.12 -6.55
CA PHE A 81 -2.78 1.48 -7.75
C PHE A 81 -2.31 0.26 -8.54
N TYR A 82 -1.71 -0.74 -7.88
CA TYR A 82 -1.21 -1.95 -8.55
C TYR A 82 -2.30 -2.65 -9.37
N LYS A 83 -3.48 -2.84 -8.78
CA LYS A 83 -4.60 -3.53 -9.43
C LYS A 83 -5.24 -2.67 -10.53
N GLY A 84 -5.43 -1.37 -10.27
CA GLY A 84 -5.97 -0.43 -11.25
C GLY A 84 -5.07 -0.29 -12.47
N LEU A 85 -3.75 -0.15 -12.26
CA LEU A 85 -2.76 -0.12 -13.33
C LEU A 85 -2.75 -1.42 -14.14
N THR A 86 -2.90 -2.58 -13.48
CA THR A 86 -3.03 -3.86 -14.19
C THR A 86 -4.28 -3.87 -15.08
N GLY A 87 -5.40 -3.34 -14.60
CA GLY A 87 -6.62 -3.16 -15.39
C GLY A 87 -6.39 -2.28 -16.63
N PHE A 88 -5.73 -1.13 -16.46
CA PHE A 88 -5.41 -0.25 -17.59
C PHE A 88 -4.45 -0.88 -18.60
N VAL A 89 -3.46 -1.64 -18.15
CA VAL A 89 -2.58 -2.43 -19.03
C VAL A 89 -3.38 -3.47 -19.79
N LYS A 90 -4.27 -4.20 -19.11
CA LYS A 90 -5.13 -5.22 -19.74
C LYS A 90 -6.06 -4.64 -20.80
N ASP A 91 -6.59 -3.44 -20.56
CA ASP A 91 -7.42 -2.72 -21.54
C ASP A 91 -6.61 -2.09 -22.69
N GLY A 92 -5.28 -2.16 -22.66
CA GLY A 92 -4.40 -1.54 -23.65
C GLY A 92 -4.33 -0.02 -23.54
N ARG A 93 -4.68 0.54 -22.37
CA ARG A 93 -4.69 1.99 -22.11
C ARG A 93 -3.35 2.51 -21.62
N ILE A 94 -2.50 1.65 -21.07
CA ILE A 94 -1.10 1.97 -20.76
C ILE A 94 -0.21 1.28 -21.78
N GLN A 95 0.36 2.08 -22.68
CA GLN A 95 1.28 1.61 -23.71
C GLN A 95 2.53 1.01 -23.08
N GLN A 96 2.88 -0.19 -23.52
CA GLN A 96 4.14 -0.84 -23.16
C GLN A 96 5.22 -0.45 -24.17
N PRO A 97 6.47 -0.25 -23.73
CA PRO A 97 7.54 0.06 -24.67
C PRO A 97 7.78 -1.08 -25.67
N ALA A 98 8.20 -0.72 -26.88
CA ALA A 98 8.40 -1.69 -27.95
C ALA A 98 9.52 -2.67 -27.60
N ALA A 99 9.22 -3.98 -27.63
CA ALA A 99 10.14 -5.04 -27.19
C ALA A 99 11.49 -5.07 -27.91
N ILE A 100 11.55 -4.59 -29.16
CA ILE A 100 12.80 -4.52 -29.94
C ILE A 100 13.81 -3.50 -29.37
N PHE A 101 13.34 -2.54 -28.57
CA PHE A 101 14.16 -1.51 -27.93
C PHE A 101 14.09 -1.58 -26.41
N ASP A 102 13.52 -2.66 -25.87
CA ASP A 102 13.18 -2.71 -24.45
C ASP A 102 13.41 -4.07 -23.80
N ASN A 103 13.85 -4.01 -22.55
CA ASN A 103 13.85 -5.14 -21.63
C ASN A 103 13.35 -4.70 -20.25
N GLU A 104 12.10 -5.05 -19.93
CA GLU A 104 11.47 -4.75 -18.63
C GLU A 104 12.30 -5.25 -17.45
N LYS A 105 13.00 -6.38 -17.58
CA LYS A 105 13.89 -6.89 -16.53
C LYS A 105 15.01 -5.91 -16.23
N ILE A 106 15.71 -5.43 -17.26
CA ILE A 106 16.85 -4.52 -17.10
C ILE A 106 16.38 -3.22 -16.43
N ARG A 107 15.23 -2.68 -16.86
CA ARG A 107 14.65 -1.51 -16.21
C ARG A 107 14.31 -1.77 -14.75
N PHE A 108 13.63 -2.88 -14.45
CA PHE A 108 13.31 -3.27 -13.10
C PHE A 108 14.57 -3.32 -12.24
N ASP A 109 15.58 -4.09 -12.68
CA ASP A 109 16.84 -4.24 -11.95
C ASP A 109 17.50 -2.87 -11.70
N HIS A 110 17.52 -1.98 -12.71
CA HIS A 110 18.10 -0.64 -12.57
C HIS A 110 17.28 0.26 -11.61
N ARG A 111 15.95 0.18 -11.61
CA ARG A 111 15.10 0.95 -10.68
C ARG A 111 15.26 0.50 -9.24
N PHE A 112 15.50 -0.79 -9.00
CA PHE A 112 15.68 -1.35 -7.66
C PHE A 112 17.15 -1.47 -7.23
N ALA A 113 18.11 -1.20 -8.12
CA ALA A 113 19.55 -1.20 -7.81
C ALA A 113 19.94 -0.36 -6.57
N PRO A 114 19.32 0.81 -6.27
CA PRO A 114 19.61 1.55 -5.04
C PRO A 114 19.35 0.75 -3.75
N PHE A 115 18.50 -0.28 -3.80
CA PHE A 115 18.20 -1.15 -2.66
C PHE A 115 19.13 -2.37 -2.56
N ALA A 116 20.07 -2.55 -3.50
CA ALA A 116 20.95 -3.73 -3.54
C ALA A 116 21.86 -3.87 -2.31
N CYS A 117 22.16 -2.76 -1.61
CA CYS A 117 22.94 -2.79 -0.38
C CYS A 117 22.10 -3.09 0.87
N LEU A 118 20.77 -3.09 0.77
CA LEU A 118 19.90 -3.36 1.91
C LEU A 118 19.86 -4.87 2.19
N LYS A 119 20.18 -5.23 3.44
CA LYS A 119 20.03 -6.61 3.93
C LYS A 119 18.59 -6.94 4.30
N THR A 120 17.84 -5.92 4.76
CA THR A 120 16.50 -6.10 5.30
C THR A 120 15.61 -4.89 4.96
N PRO A 121 14.47 -5.09 4.29
CA PRO A 121 14.02 -6.35 3.71
C PRO A 121 14.84 -6.73 2.45
N PRO A 122 14.99 -8.02 2.12
CA PRO A 122 15.80 -8.45 0.97
C PRO A 122 15.20 -7.94 -0.36
N MET A 123 16.03 -7.73 -1.39
CA MET A 123 15.50 -7.37 -2.70
C MET A 123 14.63 -8.50 -3.27
N VAL A 124 13.49 -8.14 -3.86
CA VAL A 124 12.63 -9.09 -4.56
C VAL A 124 13.05 -9.17 -6.03
N PRO A 125 13.39 -10.36 -6.56
CA PRO A 125 13.82 -10.51 -7.93
C PRO A 125 12.66 -10.29 -8.92
N TYR A 126 13.00 -9.81 -10.12
CA TYR A 126 12.01 -9.52 -11.17
C TYR A 126 11.08 -10.69 -11.54
N PHE A 127 11.53 -11.94 -11.39
CA PHE A 127 10.70 -13.10 -11.71
C PHE A 127 9.43 -13.17 -10.84
N GLU A 128 9.51 -12.72 -9.58
CA GLU A 128 8.35 -12.70 -8.67
C GLU A 128 7.30 -11.72 -9.16
N PHE A 129 7.72 -10.51 -9.57
CA PHE A 129 6.82 -9.54 -10.18
C PHE A 129 6.12 -10.13 -11.41
N ARG A 130 6.87 -10.78 -12.31
CA ARG A 130 6.29 -11.42 -13.50
C ARG A 130 5.29 -12.49 -13.14
N LEU A 131 5.59 -13.35 -12.16
CA LEU A 131 4.73 -14.43 -11.71
C LEU A 131 3.41 -13.87 -11.17
N MET A 132 3.48 -12.92 -10.24
CA MET A 132 2.29 -12.31 -9.63
C MET A 132 1.44 -11.55 -10.66
N ARG A 133 2.08 -10.78 -11.54
CA ARG A 133 1.40 -10.10 -12.64
C ARG A 133 0.69 -11.10 -13.56
N SER A 134 1.32 -12.25 -13.86
CA SER A 134 0.71 -13.27 -14.72
C SER A 134 -0.57 -13.85 -14.11
N HIS A 135 -0.64 -13.96 -12.78
CA HIS A 135 -1.84 -14.40 -12.07
C HIS A 135 -2.94 -13.33 -12.11
N LEU A 136 -2.62 -12.07 -11.85
CA LEU A 136 -3.61 -10.98 -11.91
C LEU A 136 -4.18 -10.79 -13.31
N LEU A 137 -3.36 -10.93 -14.36
CA LEU A 137 -3.80 -10.77 -15.75
C LEU A 137 -4.82 -11.83 -16.20
N LYS A 138 -5.04 -12.91 -15.43
CA LYS A 138 -6.13 -13.87 -15.67
C LYS A 138 -7.51 -13.27 -15.39
N LEU A 139 -7.59 -12.29 -14.49
CA LEU A 139 -8.83 -11.58 -14.17
C LEU A 139 -9.24 -10.66 -15.32
N SER A 140 -10.53 -10.38 -15.47
CA SER A 140 -11.04 -9.34 -16.35
C SER A 140 -10.64 -7.94 -15.85
N SER A 141 -10.64 -6.95 -16.75
CA SER A 141 -10.32 -5.56 -16.37
C SER A 141 -11.32 -5.01 -15.35
N ALA A 142 -12.61 -5.37 -15.48
CA ALA A 142 -13.64 -4.99 -14.51
C ALA A 142 -13.38 -5.55 -13.11
N GLU A 143 -12.96 -6.83 -13.01
CA GLU A 143 -12.57 -7.44 -11.74
C GLU A 143 -11.32 -6.76 -11.14
N LEU A 144 -10.35 -6.38 -11.98
CA LEU A 144 -9.16 -5.65 -11.54
C LEU A 144 -9.51 -4.26 -11.00
N TYR A 145 -10.38 -3.52 -11.67
CA TYR A 145 -10.86 -2.22 -11.19
C TYR A 145 -11.68 -2.35 -9.91
N LEU A 146 -12.53 -3.37 -9.80
CA LEU A 146 -13.28 -3.63 -8.57
C LEU A 146 -12.35 -3.97 -7.40
N ALA A 147 -11.33 -4.82 -7.64
CA ALA A 147 -10.33 -5.14 -6.64
C ALA A 147 -9.52 -3.90 -6.23
N ALA A 148 -9.18 -3.01 -7.19
CA ALA A 148 -8.54 -1.74 -6.91
C ALA A 148 -9.42 -0.82 -6.03
N ALA A 149 -10.71 -0.70 -6.36
CA ALA A 149 -11.68 0.06 -5.57
C ALA A 149 -11.78 -0.48 -4.13
N LYS A 150 -11.83 -1.80 -3.95
CA LYS A 150 -11.85 -2.41 -2.61
C LYS A 150 -10.63 -1.98 -1.77
N HIS A 151 -9.44 -1.98 -2.37
CA HIS A 151 -8.23 -1.54 -1.69
C HIS A 151 -8.24 -0.05 -1.36
N PHE A 152 -8.62 0.83 -2.29
CA PHE A 152 -8.76 2.25 -1.97
C PHE A 152 -9.81 2.49 -0.88
N HIS A 153 -10.92 1.75 -0.88
CA HIS A 153 -11.91 1.82 0.19
C HIS A 153 -11.32 1.42 1.55
N GLN A 154 -10.58 0.31 1.61
CA GLN A 154 -9.92 -0.13 2.85
C GLN A 154 -8.89 0.90 3.34
N GLY A 155 -8.05 1.44 2.45
CA GLY A 155 -7.09 2.48 2.79
C GLY A 155 -7.78 3.75 3.33
N ARG A 156 -8.88 4.17 2.69
CA ARG A 156 -9.71 5.29 3.13
C ARG A 156 -10.24 5.06 4.54
N THR A 157 -10.88 3.92 4.79
CA THR A 157 -11.48 3.61 6.10
C THR A 157 -10.43 3.60 7.21
N ILE A 158 -9.23 3.09 6.93
CA ILE A 158 -8.12 3.11 7.90
C ILE A 158 -7.67 4.56 8.16
N LEU A 159 -7.43 5.36 7.12
CA LEU A 159 -7.03 6.76 7.28
C LEU A 159 -8.06 7.59 8.06
N GLU A 160 -9.35 7.39 7.78
CA GLU A 160 -10.46 8.07 8.50
C GLU A 160 -10.52 7.66 9.98
N SER A 161 -9.94 6.51 10.35
CA SER A 161 -9.90 6.04 11.74
C SER A 161 -8.72 6.60 12.56
N ILE A 162 -7.72 7.20 11.91
CA ILE A 162 -6.53 7.72 12.59
C ILE A 162 -6.86 9.07 13.24
N PRO A 163 -6.72 9.21 14.57
CA PRO A 163 -7.00 10.47 15.25
C PRO A 163 -5.90 11.51 14.96
N ASN A 164 -6.30 12.78 14.82
CA ASN A 164 -5.42 13.92 14.55
C ASN A 164 -4.50 13.67 13.34
N PRO A 165 -5.05 13.47 12.13
CA PRO A 165 -4.25 13.28 10.92
C PRO A 165 -3.46 14.57 10.62
N ASP A 166 -2.24 14.40 10.14
CA ASP A 166 -1.43 15.50 9.61
C ASP A 166 -1.81 15.82 8.15
N ALA A 167 -1.17 16.86 7.59
CA ALA A 167 -1.45 17.33 6.24
C ALA A 167 -1.20 16.24 5.18
N GLU A 168 -0.12 15.48 5.29
CA GLU A 168 0.21 14.41 4.35
C GLU A 168 -0.86 13.31 4.38
N MET A 169 -1.30 12.89 5.58
CA MET A 169 -2.39 11.92 5.72
C MET A 169 -3.70 12.40 5.07
N LEU A 170 -4.01 13.70 5.18
CA LEU A 170 -5.21 14.29 4.57
C LEU A 170 -5.11 14.36 3.04
N GLU A 171 -3.93 14.67 2.49
CA GLU A 171 -3.66 14.63 1.05
C GLU A 171 -3.83 13.22 0.49
N ILE A 172 -3.25 12.22 1.16
CA ILE A 172 -3.38 10.80 0.77
C ILE A 172 -4.82 10.34 0.90
N LEU A 173 -5.55 10.75 1.94
CA LEU A 173 -6.97 10.46 2.09
C LEU A 173 -7.79 11.02 0.92
N HIS A 174 -7.47 12.24 0.47
CA HIS A 174 -8.11 12.83 -0.70
C HIS A 174 -7.85 11.99 -1.96
N VAL A 175 -6.59 11.70 -2.27
CA VAL A 175 -6.20 10.86 -3.42
C VAL A 175 -6.93 9.52 -3.40
N THR A 176 -6.98 8.89 -2.23
CA THR A 176 -7.63 7.59 -2.01
C THR A 176 -9.13 7.65 -2.28
N LYS A 177 -9.82 8.71 -1.82
CA LYS A 177 -11.26 8.92 -2.05
C LYS A 177 -11.59 9.08 -3.52
N VAL A 178 -10.81 9.91 -4.23
CA VAL A 178 -11.04 10.15 -5.66
C VAL A 178 -10.78 8.87 -6.46
N ASN A 179 -9.66 8.20 -6.21
CA ASN A 179 -9.30 6.99 -6.94
C ASN A 179 -10.27 5.83 -6.66
N TYR A 180 -10.83 5.72 -5.45
CA TYR A 180 -11.93 4.79 -5.16
C TYR A 180 -13.12 4.99 -6.10
N VAL A 181 -13.58 6.24 -6.27
CA VAL A 181 -14.71 6.57 -7.14
C VAL A 181 -14.38 6.22 -8.60
N VAL A 182 -13.20 6.63 -9.07
CA VAL A 182 -12.76 6.36 -10.45
C VAL A 182 -12.71 4.87 -10.74
N MET A 183 -12.14 4.06 -9.84
CA MET A 183 -12.09 2.61 -10.02
C MET A 183 -13.48 1.97 -10.03
N ASN A 184 -14.42 2.42 -9.18
CA ASN A 184 -15.80 1.93 -9.23
C ASN A 184 -16.52 2.28 -10.54
N LEU A 185 -16.33 3.49 -11.06
CA LEU A 185 -16.93 3.88 -12.34
C LEU A 185 -16.43 2.96 -13.47
N LEU A 186 -15.12 2.71 -13.52
CA LEU A 186 -14.51 1.82 -14.50
C LEU A 186 -14.99 0.36 -14.36
N ALA A 187 -15.08 -0.15 -13.12
CA ALA A 187 -15.59 -1.48 -12.85
C ALA A 187 -17.04 -1.67 -13.37
N ASN A 188 -17.85 -0.60 -13.32
CA ASN A 188 -19.21 -0.57 -13.84
C ASN A 188 -19.31 -0.24 -15.35
N GLY A 189 -18.19 -0.25 -16.07
CA GLY A 189 -18.17 -0.10 -17.53
C GLY A 189 -18.08 1.34 -18.04
N HIS A 190 -17.89 2.33 -17.17
CA HIS A 190 -17.61 3.70 -17.64
C HIS A 190 -16.34 3.73 -18.50
N LYS A 191 -16.42 4.31 -19.70
CA LYS A 191 -15.30 4.37 -20.67
C LYS A 191 -14.67 3.00 -20.99
N LYS A 192 -15.44 1.90 -20.95
CA LYS A 192 -14.95 0.53 -21.21
C LYS A 192 -14.22 0.37 -22.55
N ASP A 193 -14.67 1.08 -23.59
CA ASP A 193 -14.07 0.99 -24.93
C ASP A 193 -12.95 2.00 -25.17
N SER A 194 -12.68 2.88 -24.20
CA SER A 194 -11.61 3.88 -24.33
C SER A 194 -10.24 3.22 -24.35
N LYS A 195 -9.41 3.61 -25.33
CA LYS A 195 -7.98 3.28 -25.39
C LYS A 195 -7.08 4.43 -24.92
N VAL A 196 -7.69 5.53 -24.47
CA VAL A 196 -6.95 6.71 -24.01
C VAL A 196 -6.31 6.41 -22.66
N GLN A 197 -5.02 6.73 -22.56
CA GLN A 197 -4.27 6.61 -21.33
C GLN A 197 -4.83 7.57 -20.28
N PRO A 198 -5.09 7.10 -19.03
CA PRO A 198 -5.49 8.01 -17.97
C PRO A 198 -4.34 8.97 -17.61
N GLU A 199 -4.70 10.17 -17.18
CA GLU A 199 -3.75 11.13 -16.62
C GLU A 199 -3.50 10.80 -15.14
N PHE A 200 -2.25 10.91 -14.71
CA PHE A 200 -1.84 10.72 -13.32
C PHE A 200 -1.38 12.06 -12.75
N ASP A 201 -2.27 12.73 -12.04
CA ASP A 201 -2.07 14.07 -11.51
C ASP A 201 -1.45 14.04 -10.11
N PHE A 202 -0.23 14.54 -9.98
CA PHE A 202 0.55 14.62 -8.73
C PHE A 202 0.44 15.98 -8.03
N SER A 203 -0.44 16.88 -8.48
CA SER A 203 -0.63 18.20 -7.87
C SER A 203 -1.10 18.15 -6.40
N HIS A 204 -1.78 17.08 -6.01
CA HIS A 204 -2.34 16.92 -4.65
C HIS A 204 -1.41 16.17 -3.70
N HIS A 205 -0.55 15.27 -4.21
CA HIS A 205 0.40 14.54 -3.39
C HIS A 205 1.60 14.11 -4.24
N ARG A 206 2.81 14.27 -3.70
CA ARG A 206 4.07 14.09 -4.44
C ARG A 206 4.30 12.68 -4.96
N TYR A 207 3.77 11.66 -4.27
CA TYR A 207 4.03 10.25 -4.58
C TYR A 207 2.80 9.45 -5.03
N PHE A 208 1.59 9.98 -4.79
CA PHE A 208 0.35 9.26 -5.05
C PHE A 208 -0.54 10.12 -5.94
N PRO A 209 -0.73 9.76 -7.21
CA PRO A 209 -1.49 10.60 -8.14
C PRO A 209 -3.00 10.40 -8.00
N VAL A 210 -3.75 11.46 -8.27
CA VAL A 210 -5.15 11.33 -8.65
C VAL A 210 -5.23 10.82 -10.08
N ILE A 211 -6.01 9.77 -10.31
CA ILE A 211 -6.23 9.17 -11.63
C ILE A 211 -7.38 9.90 -12.30
N LYS A 212 -7.12 10.57 -13.43
CA LYS A 212 -8.17 11.25 -14.22
C LYS A 212 -8.44 10.51 -15.52
N GLN A 213 -9.71 10.38 -15.85
CA GLN A 213 -10.17 9.77 -17.10
C GLN A 213 -10.31 10.85 -18.17
N LEU A 214 -9.41 10.88 -19.15
CA LEU A 214 -9.53 11.71 -20.36
C LEU A 214 -10.62 11.17 -21.29
#